data_AF-A0A9E1X6G8-F1
#
_entry.id   AF-A0A9E1X6G8-F1
#
_cell.length_a   1.000
_cell.length_b   1.000
_cell.length_c   1.000
_cell.angle_alpha   90.00
_cell.angle_beta   90.00
_cell.angle_gamma   90.00
#
_symmetry.space_group_name_H-M   'P 1'
#
loop_
_entity.id
_entity.type
_entity.pdbx_description
1 polymer ?
#
loop_
_entity_poly.entity_id
_entity_poly.type
_entity_poly.pdbx_seq_one_letter_code
_entity_poly.pdbx_strand_id
1 'polypeptide(L)'
;MNRTHRGAARTRRLRVVVALSVVALSVAGLVTGCGDEPVSDPRRATTCAGLVEAGRVIAEAVLDLLGDRSMADLMEDDPDEPFAEVDRLLRAEAFAERAEALGCGAAELVRRACTSYQGLSSQARGEAGREFLAPYFAACD
;
A
#
# COMPACT_ATOMS: atom_id res chain seq x y z
N MET A 1 3.67 -38.53 -72.49
CA MET A 1 3.21 -39.88 -72.05
C MET A 1 3.03 -39.86 -70.55
N ASN A 2 1.81 -40.16 -70.07
CA ASN A 2 1.39 -40.66 -68.75
C ASN A 2 1.73 -39.80 -67.50
N ARG A 3 0.86 -39.52 -66.52
CA ARG A 3 -0.37 -40.17 -66.05
C ARG A 3 -1.17 -39.13 -65.25
N THR A 4 -2.47 -39.11 -65.48
CA THR A 4 -3.49 -38.46 -64.64
C THR A 4 -3.66 -39.20 -63.31
N HIS A 5 -3.71 -38.49 -62.19
CA HIS A 5 -4.48 -38.92 -61.02
C HIS A 5 -5.46 -37.80 -60.61
N ARG A 6 -6.74 -38.16 -60.67
CA ARG A 6 -7.88 -37.45 -60.10
C ARG A 6 -7.82 -37.54 -58.58
N GLY A 7 -8.14 -36.44 -57.91
CA GLY A 7 -8.49 -36.40 -56.50
C GLY A 7 -9.31 -35.14 -56.24
N ALA A 8 -10.63 -35.27 -56.28
CA ALA A 8 -11.59 -34.21 -56.02
C ALA A 8 -11.90 -34.11 -54.53
N ALA A 9 -12.05 -32.89 -54.00
CA ALA A 9 -13.02 -32.51 -52.96
C ALA A 9 -12.84 -31.01 -52.65
N ARG A 10 -13.70 -30.17 -53.21
CA ARG A 10 -14.87 -29.59 -52.52
C ARG A 10 -14.54 -28.55 -51.44
N THR A 11 -14.59 -27.29 -51.89
CA THR A 11 -15.46 -26.24 -51.35
C THR A 11 -15.58 -26.11 -49.83
N ARG A 12 -15.11 -24.97 -49.30
CA ARG A 12 -16.02 -23.95 -48.75
C ARG A 12 -15.30 -22.61 -48.57
N ARG A 13 -15.62 -21.66 -49.45
CA ARG A 13 -15.55 -20.25 -49.11
C ARG A 13 -16.61 -20.00 -48.04
N LEU A 14 -16.24 -19.42 -46.91
CA LEU A 14 -17.16 -18.61 -46.10
C LEU A 14 -16.34 -17.59 -45.33
N ARG A 15 -16.36 -16.37 -45.86
CA ARG A 15 -16.04 -15.15 -45.15
C ARG A 15 -17.04 -15.03 -43.99
N VAL A 16 -16.56 -14.97 -42.76
CA VAL A 16 -17.33 -14.46 -41.63
C VAL A 16 -16.63 -13.18 -41.19
N VAL A 17 -17.10 -12.08 -41.78
CA VAL A 17 -17.07 -10.75 -41.18
C VAL A 17 -18.14 -10.77 -40.07
N VAL A 18 -18.01 -9.88 -39.06
CA VAL A 18 -18.93 -9.60 -37.92
C VAL A 18 -18.41 -10.23 -36.61
N ALA A 19 -18.16 -9.52 -35.50
CA ALA A 19 -18.63 -8.22 -35.02
C ALA A 19 -17.61 -7.53 -34.11
N LEU A 20 -17.65 -6.19 -34.10
CA LEU A 20 -17.32 -5.39 -32.91
C LEU A 20 -18.04 -5.98 -31.69
N SER A 21 -17.29 -6.28 -30.63
CA SER A 21 -17.86 -6.46 -29.30
C SER A 21 -17.26 -5.40 -28.38
N VAL A 22 -18.15 -4.48 -28.03
CA VAL A 22 -18.04 -3.41 -27.06
C VAL A 22 -17.77 -3.98 -25.66
N VAL A 23 -16.82 -3.36 -24.96
CA VAL A 23 -16.73 -3.18 -23.50
C VAL A 23 -17.12 -4.38 -22.64
N ALA A 24 -16.10 -5.01 -22.06
CA ALA A 24 -16.20 -5.51 -20.70
C ALA A 24 -15.23 -4.69 -19.84
N LEU A 25 -15.80 -3.80 -19.03
CA LEU A 25 -15.17 -3.31 -17.81
C LEU A 25 -14.50 -4.51 -17.13
N SER A 26 -13.18 -4.51 -17.09
CA SER A 26 -12.43 -5.45 -16.26
C SER A 26 -12.48 -4.94 -14.82
N VAL A 27 -13.67 -4.97 -14.21
CA VAL A 27 -13.81 -5.07 -12.76
C VAL A 27 -13.47 -6.53 -12.41
N ALA A 28 -12.19 -6.87 -12.54
CA ALA A 28 -11.61 -7.96 -11.80
C ALA A 28 -10.94 -7.26 -10.60
N GLY A 29 -11.51 -7.26 -9.39
CA GLY A 29 -12.13 -8.44 -8.80
C GLY A 29 -11.13 -9.58 -8.65
N LEU A 30 -9.82 -9.29 -8.68
CA LEU A 30 -8.78 -10.22 -8.25
C LEU A 30 -8.65 -10.13 -6.73
N VAL A 31 -9.66 -10.65 -6.04
CA VAL A 31 -9.53 -11.06 -4.64
C VAL A 31 -9.05 -12.51 -4.66
N THR A 32 -7.80 -12.69 -5.08
CA THR A 32 -7.08 -13.97 -5.01
C THR A 32 -5.65 -13.69 -4.61
N GLY A 33 -5.38 -13.74 -3.31
CA GLY A 33 -4.03 -13.66 -2.75
C GLY A 33 -4.05 -13.21 -1.31
N CYS A 34 -4.10 -14.15 -0.37
CA CYS A 34 -3.73 -13.88 1.01
C CYS A 34 -2.28 -13.38 1.04
N GLY A 35 -2.05 -12.21 1.61
CA GLY A 35 -0.72 -11.68 1.91
C GLY A 35 -0.04 -11.00 0.73
N ASP A 36 -0.54 -9.84 0.31
CA ASP A 36 0.38 -8.85 -0.25
C ASP A 36 1.41 -8.54 0.84
N GLU A 37 2.69 -8.71 0.52
CA GLU A 37 3.77 -8.33 1.42
C GLU A 37 3.57 -6.84 1.77
N PRO A 38 3.53 -6.47 3.06
CA PRO A 38 3.26 -5.10 3.45
C PRO A 38 4.24 -4.17 2.74
N VAL A 39 3.73 -3.12 2.07
CA VAL A 39 4.56 -2.19 1.31
C VAL A 39 5.39 -1.39 2.30
N SER A 40 6.65 -1.71 2.56
CA SER A 40 7.45 -0.97 3.55
C SER A 40 8.00 0.37 3.05
N ASP A 41 8.16 0.55 1.72
CA ASP A 41 8.59 1.81 1.10
C ASP A 41 7.37 2.58 0.56
N PRO A 42 7.03 3.75 1.14
CA PRO A 42 5.90 4.57 0.68
C PRO A 42 5.93 4.84 -0.82
N ARG A 43 7.11 5.02 -1.42
CA ARG A 43 7.27 5.33 -2.85
C ARG A 43 6.79 4.21 -3.77
N ARG A 44 6.73 2.97 -3.28
CA ARG A 44 6.28 1.80 -4.04
C ARG A 44 4.77 1.62 -4.00
N ALA A 45 4.05 2.32 -3.13
CA ALA A 45 2.60 2.23 -3.06
C ALA A 45 1.96 2.65 -4.39
N THR A 46 1.02 1.87 -4.91
CA THR A 46 0.30 2.17 -6.17
C THR A 46 -1.13 2.65 -5.93
N THR A 47 -1.59 2.64 -4.68
CA THR A 47 -2.92 3.06 -4.25
C THR A 47 -2.85 3.79 -2.91
N CYS A 48 -3.86 4.61 -2.58
CA CYS A 48 -3.94 5.27 -1.27
C CYS A 48 -4.05 4.26 -0.11
N ALA A 49 -4.67 3.10 -0.34
CA ALA A 49 -4.71 2.01 0.64
C ALA A 49 -3.31 1.41 0.87
N GLY A 50 -2.57 1.13 -0.21
CA GLY A 50 -1.20 0.63 -0.11
C GLY A 50 -0.24 1.64 0.53
N LEU A 51 -0.50 2.94 0.36
CA LEU A 51 0.28 3.98 1.02
C LEU A 51 0.03 4.00 2.53
N VAL A 52 -1.22 3.86 2.96
CA VAL A 52 -1.57 3.72 4.39
C VAL A 52 -0.97 2.45 4.98
N GLU A 53 -1.01 1.33 4.26
CA GLU A 53 -0.37 0.09 4.71
C GLU A 53 1.14 0.27 4.90
N ALA A 54 1.79 1.06 4.03
CA ALA A 54 3.19 1.43 4.21
C ALA A 54 3.44 2.25 5.47
N GLY A 55 2.56 3.22 5.73
CA GLY A 55 2.60 3.96 6.98
C GLY A 55 2.43 3.06 8.20
N ARG A 56 1.58 2.02 8.13
CA ARG A 56 1.38 1.06 9.23
C ARG A 56 2.67 0.31 9.54
N VAL A 57 3.33 -0.23 8.51
CA VAL A 57 4.60 -0.96 8.66
C VAL A 57 5.68 -0.09 9.27
N ILE A 58 5.77 1.17 8.83
CA ILE A 58 6.71 2.14 9.39
C ILE A 58 6.38 2.44 10.85
N ALA A 59 5.10 2.62 11.19
CA ALA A 59 4.67 2.85 12.56
C ALA A 59 5.03 1.66 13.46
N GLU A 60 4.85 0.42 13.00
CA GLU A 60 5.29 -0.79 13.73
C GLU A 60 6.81 -0.80 13.94
N ALA A 61 7.59 -0.48 12.90
CA ALA A 61 9.04 -0.38 13.02
C ALA A 61 9.49 0.73 13.99
N VAL A 62 8.77 1.85 14.04
CA VAL A 62 8.98 2.92 15.03
C VAL A 62 8.68 2.41 16.44
N LEU A 63 7.57 1.68 16.64
CA LEU A 63 7.23 1.12 17.95
C LEU A 63 8.27 0.09 18.42
N ASP A 64 8.81 -0.72 17.51
CA ASP A 64 9.90 -1.64 17.82
C ASP A 64 11.21 -0.90 18.17
N LEU A 65 11.52 0.19 17.47
CA LEU A 65 12.68 1.05 17.77
C LEU A 65 12.55 1.74 19.14
N LEU A 66 11.35 2.20 19.48
CA LEU A 66 11.09 2.86 20.77
C LEU A 66 11.05 1.84 21.90
N GLY A 67 10.52 0.65 21.65
CA GLY A 67 10.48 -0.46 22.62
C GLY A 67 9.82 -0.04 23.93
N ASP A 68 10.54 -0.27 25.03
CA ASP A 68 10.08 0.05 26.39
C ASP A 68 10.56 1.44 26.87
N ARG A 69 11.22 2.23 26.00
CA ARG A 69 11.80 3.53 26.38
C ARG A 69 10.74 4.52 26.87
N SER A 70 11.14 5.31 27.84
CA SER A 70 10.43 6.49 28.33
C SER A 70 10.78 7.73 27.51
N MET A 71 10.02 8.81 27.71
CA MET A 71 10.40 10.12 27.14
C MET A 71 11.71 10.63 27.73
N ALA A 72 11.98 10.34 29.01
CA ALA A 72 13.21 10.73 29.67
C ALA A 72 14.44 10.04 29.04
N ASP A 73 14.32 8.76 28.68
CA ASP A 73 15.41 8.02 28.01
C ASP A 73 15.76 8.66 26.65
N LEU A 74 14.75 9.06 25.86
CA LEU A 74 14.98 9.74 24.58
C LEU A 74 15.64 11.12 24.76
N MET A 75 15.21 11.88 25.76
CA MET A 75 15.79 13.19 26.07
C MET A 75 17.21 13.10 26.64
N GLU A 76 17.58 11.98 27.27
CA GLU A 76 18.95 11.74 27.72
C GLU A 76 19.87 11.42 26.54
N ASP A 77 19.38 10.63 25.57
CA ASP A 77 20.11 10.30 24.33
C ASP A 77 20.35 11.54 23.45
N ASP A 78 19.28 12.31 23.18
CA ASP A 78 19.33 13.56 22.41
C ASP A 78 18.26 14.55 22.91
N PRO A 79 18.63 15.57 23.71
CA PRO A 79 17.67 16.50 24.28
C PRO A 79 17.11 17.50 23.27
N ASP A 80 17.82 17.75 22.17
CA ASP A 80 17.41 18.72 21.14
C ASP A 80 16.47 18.05 20.12
N GLU A 81 16.73 16.78 19.77
CA GLU A 81 15.95 16.01 18.80
C GLU A 81 15.64 14.56 19.28
N PRO A 82 14.82 14.38 20.34
CA PRO A 82 14.56 13.07 20.95
C PRO A 82 13.91 12.03 20.02
N PHE A 83 13.36 12.49 18.88
CA PHE A 83 12.74 11.66 17.85
C PHE A 83 13.50 11.65 16.52
N ALA A 84 14.74 12.16 16.43
CA ALA A 84 15.49 12.24 15.16
C ALA A 84 15.60 10.89 14.43
N GLU A 85 15.71 9.78 15.16
CA GLU A 85 15.73 8.44 14.57
C GLU A 85 14.35 7.98 14.08
N VAL A 86 13.29 8.36 14.80
CA VAL A 86 11.90 8.13 14.37
C VAL A 86 11.59 8.92 13.11
N ASP A 87 11.99 10.19 13.02
CA ASP A 87 11.75 11.04 11.86
C ASP A 87 12.40 10.47 10.58
N ARG A 88 13.62 9.94 10.72
CA ARG A 88 14.31 9.24 9.63
C ARG A 88 13.56 7.99 9.16
N LEU A 89 12.89 7.27 10.06
CA LEU A 89 12.06 6.11 9.71
C LEU A 89 10.72 6.50 9.08
N LEU A 90 10.08 7.56 9.59
CA LEU A 90 8.80 8.06 9.10
C LEU A 90 8.84 8.46 7.63
N ARG A 91 9.96 9.03 7.18
CA ARG A 91 10.17 9.46 5.78
C ARG A 91 8.98 10.29 5.29
N ALA A 92 8.57 11.27 6.10
CA ALA A 92 7.35 12.04 5.92
C ALA A 92 7.25 12.68 4.52
N GLU A 93 8.36 13.16 3.97
CA GLU A 93 8.43 13.74 2.63
C GLU A 93 8.08 12.71 1.56
N ALA A 94 8.65 11.50 1.65
CA ALA A 94 8.37 10.43 0.68
C ALA A 94 6.91 9.98 0.72
N PHE A 95 6.29 10.01 1.90
CA PHE A 95 4.86 9.74 2.06
C PHE A 95 4.02 10.86 1.44
N ALA A 96 4.34 12.12 1.72
CA ALA A 96 3.63 13.29 1.21
C ALA A 96 3.69 13.38 -0.32
N GLU A 97 4.89 13.27 -0.89
CA GLU A 97 5.11 13.26 -2.35
C GLU A 97 4.30 12.14 -3.02
N ARG A 98 4.25 10.95 -2.38
CA ARG A 98 3.53 9.83 -2.96
C ARG A 98 2.01 9.99 -2.83
N ALA A 99 1.53 10.51 -1.70
CA ALA A 99 0.12 10.83 -1.51
C ALA A 99 -0.37 11.81 -2.59
N GLU A 100 0.41 12.85 -2.87
CA GLU A 100 0.12 13.82 -3.91
C GLU A 100 0.10 13.16 -5.30
N ALA A 101 1.14 12.39 -5.64
CA ALA A 101 1.23 11.72 -6.94
C ALA A 101 0.10 10.70 -7.19
N LEU A 102 -0.46 10.12 -6.13
CA LEU A 102 -1.62 9.21 -6.20
C LEU A 102 -2.97 9.94 -6.11
N GLY A 103 -2.98 11.25 -5.84
CA GLY A 103 -4.21 12.04 -5.66
C GLY A 103 -4.97 11.70 -4.37
N CYS A 104 -4.27 11.24 -3.34
CA CYS A 104 -4.90 10.84 -2.07
C CYS A 104 -5.31 12.08 -1.26
N GLY A 105 -6.60 12.20 -0.95
CA GLY A 105 -7.08 13.27 -0.07
C GLY A 105 -6.74 13.02 1.40
N ALA A 106 -6.40 14.07 2.15
CA ALA A 106 -6.06 13.97 3.58
C ALA A 106 -7.15 13.26 4.41
N ALA A 107 -8.43 13.62 4.21
CA ALA A 107 -9.54 12.98 4.91
C ALA A 107 -9.72 11.50 4.53
N GLU A 108 -9.35 11.10 3.31
CA GLU A 108 -9.37 9.69 2.92
C GLU A 108 -8.25 8.92 3.61
N LEU A 109 -7.04 9.48 3.62
CA LEU A 109 -5.88 8.88 4.27
C LEU A 109 -6.12 8.68 5.77
N VAL A 110 -6.65 9.69 6.47
CA VAL A 110 -7.01 9.59 7.88
C VAL A 110 -8.02 8.46 8.11
N ARG A 111 -9.16 8.45 7.41
CA ARG A 111 -10.17 7.38 7.59
C ARG A 111 -9.61 5.97 7.36
N ARG A 112 -8.77 5.81 6.33
CA ARG A 112 -8.12 4.53 6.03
C ARG A 112 -7.12 4.15 7.11
N ALA A 113 -6.31 5.10 7.57
CA ALA A 113 -5.35 4.88 8.64
C ALA A 113 -6.07 4.44 9.92
N CYS A 114 -7.14 5.13 10.32
CA CYS A 114 -7.98 4.79 11.49
C CYS A 114 -8.49 3.36 11.47
N THR A 115 -8.64 2.75 10.30
CA THR A 115 -8.97 1.32 10.16
C THR A 115 -7.71 0.45 10.16
N SER A 116 -6.68 0.83 9.41
CA SER A 116 -5.46 0.04 9.21
C SER A 116 -4.60 -0.07 10.47
N TYR A 117 -4.52 0.99 11.30
CA TYR A 117 -3.64 0.99 12.48
C TYR A 117 -4.37 0.55 13.75
N GLN A 118 -5.57 -0.03 13.63
CA GLN A 118 -6.25 -0.63 14.77
C GLN A 118 -5.32 -1.68 15.41
N GLY A 119 -5.16 -1.59 16.73
CA GLY A 119 -4.28 -2.47 17.49
C GLY A 119 -2.84 -1.97 17.67
N LEU A 120 -2.39 -0.91 16.98
CA LEU A 120 -1.05 -0.34 17.25
C LEU A 120 -0.90 0.14 18.69
N SER A 121 -1.98 0.62 19.33
CA SER A 121 -1.96 1.05 20.73
C SER A 121 -1.53 -0.06 21.68
N SER A 122 -1.90 -1.32 21.39
CA SER A 122 -1.46 -2.47 22.19
C SER A 122 0.01 -2.85 21.99
N GLN A 123 0.64 -2.37 20.90
CA GLN A 123 2.05 -2.61 20.61
C GLN A 123 2.97 -1.57 21.27
N ALA A 124 2.43 -0.42 21.69
CA ALA A 124 3.18 0.64 22.37
C ALA A 124 3.50 0.28 23.83
N ARG A 125 4.62 -0.40 24.05
CA ARG A 125 5.06 -0.89 25.37
C ARG A 125 5.58 0.23 26.28
N GLY A 126 6.46 1.08 25.76
CA GLY A 126 7.03 2.25 26.45
C GLY A 126 6.15 3.49 26.43
N GLU A 127 6.49 4.47 27.26
CA GLU A 127 5.85 5.80 27.25
C GLU A 127 6.10 6.53 25.93
N ALA A 128 7.32 6.46 25.40
CA ALA A 128 7.67 7.11 24.14
C ALA A 128 6.82 6.60 22.96
N GLY A 129 6.56 5.29 22.90
CA GLY A 129 5.70 4.71 21.87
C GLY A 129 4.24 5.18 21.99
N ARG A 130 3.74 5.37 23.22
CA ARG A 130 2.40 5.91 23.44
C ARG A 130 2.31 7.38 23.05
N GLU A 131 3.32 8.18 23.39
CA GLU A 131 3.39 9.60 23.04
C GLU A 131 3.47 9.77 21.51
N PHE A 132 4.29 8.97 20.84
CA PHE A 132 4.40 8.92 19.38
C PHE A 132 3.03 8.67 18.69
N LEU A 133 2.22 7.75 19.21
CA LEU A 133 0.90 7.43 18.64
C LEU A 133 -0.23 8.39 19.07
N ALA A 134 -0.02 9.26 20.06
CA ALA A 134 -1.09 10.11 20.61
C ALA A 134 -1.72 11.03 19.56
N PRO A 135 -0.97 11.75 18.69
CA PRO A 135 -1.55 12.58 17.65
C PRO A 135 -2.38 11.79 16.62
N TYR A 136 -1.97 10.54 16.40
CA TYR A 136 -2.64 9.67 15.46
C TYR A 136 -4.05 9.26 15.96
N PHE A 137 -4.16 8.81 17.21
CA PHE A 137 -5.47 8.43 17.76
C PHE A 137 -6.41 9.63 17.93
N ALA A 138 -5.87 10.80 18.27
CA ALA A 138 -6.65 12.04 18.32
C ALA A 138 -7.26 12.44 16.96
N ALA A 139 -6.66 12.00 15.84
CA ALA A 139 -7.20 12.22 14.50
C ALA A 139 -8.29 11.22 14.09
N CYS A 140 -8.47 10.15 14.88
CA CYS A 140 -9.44 9.08 14.64
C CYS A 140 -10.71 9.16 15.50
N ASP A 141 -10.71 10.01 16.53
CA ASP A 141 -11.86 10.35 17.36
C ASP A 141 -12.78 11.39 16.68
#